data_AF-A0AA36MBG8-F1
#
_entry.id   AF-A0AA36MBG8-F1
#
_cell.length_a   1.000
_cell.length_b   1.000
_cell.length_c   1.000
_cell.angle_alpha   90.00
_cell.angle_beta   90.00
_cell.angle_gamma   90.00
#
_symmetry.space_group_name_H-M   'P 1'
#
loop_
_entity.id
_entity.type
_entity.pdbx_description
1 polymer ?
#
loop_
_entity_poly.entity_id
_entity_poly.type
_entity_poly.pdbx_seq_one_letter_code
_entity_poly.pdbx_strand_id
1 'polypeptide(L)' 'MYSPSQIGAFVLIKMKETAENYLGTTVHNAVITVPAYFNDSLRQATKDAGQIAGLNVLRVINEPTALAYGMEKT' A
#
# COMPACT_ATOMS: atom_id res chain seq x y z
N MET A 1 -4.12 -19.22 13.15
CA MET A 1 -3.94 -19.03 11.69
C MET A 1 -4.14 -17.56 11.40
N TYR A 2 -3.15 -16.88 10.83
CA TYR A 2 -3.31 -15.49 10.38
C TYR A 2 -3.88 -15.46 8.97
N SER A 3 -4.77 -14.51 8.68
CA SER A 3 -5.25 -14.31 7.31
C SER A 3 -4.14 -13.65 6.46
N PRO A 4 -4.14 -13.86 5.13
CA PRO A 4 -3.20 -13.17 4.23
C PRO A 4 -3.21 -11.65 4.41
N SER A 5 -4.38 -11.05 4.69
CA SER A 5 -4.53 -9.62 4.97
C SER A 5 -3.83 -9.19 6.27
N GLN A 6 -3.85 -10.04 7.32
CA GLN A 6 -3.13 -9.75 8.56
C GLN A 6 -1.61 -9.81 8.36
N ILE A 7 -1.12 -10.76 7.57
CA ILE A 7 0.31 -10.84 7.24
C ILE A 7 0.73 -9.61 6.42
N GLY A 8 -0.08 -9.22 5.43
CA GLY A 8 0.14 -7.99 4.66
C GLY A 8 0.11 -6.73 5.53
N ALA A 9 -0.76 -6.70 6.54
CA ALA A 9 -0.84 -5.58 7.48
C ALA A 9 0.44 -5.40 8.29
N PHE A 10 1.10 -6.48 8.73
CA PHE A 10 2.38 -6.36 9.46
C PHE A 10 3.47 -5.66 8.63
N VAL A 11 3.53 -5.95 7.34
CA VAL A 11 4.46 -5.27 6.42
C VAL A 11 4.10 -3.78 6.32
N LEU A 12 2.82 -3.46 6.16
CA LEU A 12 2.35 -2.07 6.05
C LEU A 12 2.56 -1.28 7.35
N ILE A 13 2.37 -1.91 8.52
CA ILE A 13 2.69 -1.31 9.83
C ILE A 13 4.17 -0.96 9.88
N LYS A 14 5.05 -1.88 9.44
CA LYS A 14 6.48 -1.60 9.44
C LYS A 14 6.86 -0.46 8.51
N MET A 15 6.27 -0.40 7.32
CA MET A 15 6.50 0.69 6.37
C MET A 15 5.99 2.03 6.90
N LYS A 16 4.84 2.03 7.58
CA LYS A 16 4.32 3.21 8.29
C LYS A 16 5.31 3.69 9.35
N GLU A 17 5.78 2.82 10.24
CA GLU A 17 6.79 3.18 11.25
C GLU A 17 8.04 3.80 10.61
N THR A 18 8.53 3.22 9.51
CA THR A 18 9.70 3.76 8.80
C THR A 18 9.42 5.17 8.25
N ALA A 19 8.25 5.39 7.65
CA ALA A 19 7.86 6.70 7.13
C ALA A 19 7.66 7.73 8.26
N GLU A 20 7.01 7.35 9.37
CA GLU A 20 6.81 8.21 10.54
C GLU A 20 8.13 8.58 11.21
N ASN A 21 9.07 7.64 11.33
CA ASN A 21 10.41 7.90 11.85
C ASN A 21 11.22 8.83 10.94
N TYR A 22 11.05 8.72 9.62
CA TYR A 22 11.75 9.58 8.66
C TYR A 22 11.18 11.00 8.63
N LEU A 23 9.85 11.13 8.66
CA LEU A 23 9.15 12.43 8.58
C LEU A 23 9.00 13.13 9.93
N GLY A 24 9.10 12.39 11.04
CA GLY A 24 8.84 12.91 12.39
C GLY A 24 7.37 13.24 12.65
N THR A 25 6.45 12.77 11.80
CA THR A 25 5.01 13.07 11.85
C THR A 25 4.18 11.81 11.60
N THR A 26 2.96 11.76 12.13
CA THR A 26 2.06 10.61 11.94
C THR A 26 1.57 10.49 10.49
N VAL A 27 1.60 9.27 9.96
CA VAL A 27 1.16 8.97 8.59
C VAL A 27 -0.22 8.34 8.64
N HIS A 28 -1.21 9.05 8.12
CA HIS A 28 -2.62 8.64 8.13
C HIS A 28 -3.14 8.13 6.79
N ASN A 29 -2.57 8.59 5.68
CA ASN A 29 -3.05 8.28 4.33
C ASN A 29 -1.95 7.58 3.53
N ALA A 30 -2.32 6.56 2.76
CA ALA A 30 -1.40 5.83 1.92
C ALA A 30 -2.01 5.48 0.56
N VAL A 31 -1.16 5.41 -0.46
CA VAL A 31 -1.46 4.80 -1.76
C VAL A 31 -0.66 3.50 -1.83
N ILE A 32 -1.35 2.40 -2.14
CA ILE A 32 -0.73 1.07 -2.18
C ILE A 32 -0.75 0.56 -3.61
N THR A 33 0.38 0.05 -4.08
CA THR A 33 0.53 -0.59 -5.38
C THR A 33 0.19 -2.08 -5.27
N VAL A 34 -0.50 -2.64 -6.27
CA VAL A 34 -0.77 -4.08 -6.40
C VAL A 34 -0.49 -4.57 -7.80
N PRO A 35 -0.03 -5.80 -8.02
CA PRO A 35 0.26 -6.28 -9.37
C PRO A 35 -0.94 -6.15 -10.33
N ALA A 36 -0.70 -5.83 -11.60
CA ALA A 36 -1.76 -5.61 -12.59
C ALA A 36 -2.69 -6.81 -12.81
N TYR A 37 -2.23 -8.02 -12.48
CA TYR A 37 -3.01 -9.26 -12.56
C TYR A 37 -3.86 -9.54 -11.30
N PHE A 38 -3.81 -8.68 -10.28
CA PHE A 38 -4.67 -8.84 -9.10
C PHE A 38 -6.14 -8.65 -9.46
N ASN A 39 -6.95 -9.65 -9.09
CA ASN A 39 -8.40 -9.58 -9.16
C ASN A 39 -8.98 -8.66 -8.05
N ASP A 40 -10.27 -8.36 -8.13
CA ASP A 40 -10.95 -7.48 -7.17
C ASP A 40 -10.87 -7.98 -5.71
N SER A 41 -10.89 -9.30 -5.51
CA SER A 41 -10.79 -9.90 -4.16
C SER A 41 -9.43 -9.64 -3.53
N LEU A 42 -8.35 -9.78 -4.29
CA LEU A 42 -7.00 -9.51 -3.79
C LEU A 42 -6.78 -8.01 -3.57
N ARG A 43 -7.35 -7.15 -4.43
CA ARG A 43 -7.36 -5.68 -4.23
C ARG A 43 -8.07 -5.30 -2.94
N GLN A 44 -9.20 -5.94 -2.63
CA GLN A 44 -9.91 -5.70 -1.38
C GLN A 44 -9.09 -6.16 -0.18
N ALA A 45 -8.46 -7.34 -0.26
CA ALA A 45 -7.57 -7.83 0.79
C ALA A 45 -6.41 -6.87 1.07
N THR A 46 -5.85 -6.21 0.04
CA THR A 46 -4.82 -5.18 0.20
C THR A 46 -5.36 -3.92 0.88
N LYS A 47 -6.58 -3.48 0.55
CA LYS A 47 -7.23 -2.36 1.25
C LYS A 47 -7.47 -2.69 2.72
N ASP A 48 -7.98 -3.88 3.00
CA ASP A 48 -8.25 -4.35 4.36
C ASP A 48 -6.95 -4.44 5.17
N ALA A 49 -5.87 -4.92 4.57
CA ALA A 49 -4.54 -4.92 5.18
C ALA A 49 -4.07 -3.49 5.56
N GLY A 50 -4.32 -2.50 4.68
CA GLY A 50 -4.03 -1.11 4.97
C GLY A 50 -4.87 -0.54 6.11
N GLN A 51 -6.16 -0.89 6.18
CA GLN A 51 -7.03 -0.50 7.31
C GLN A 51 -6.55 -1.12 8.62
N ILE A 52 -6.16 -2.40 8.63
CA ILE A 52 -5.61 -3.08 9.81
C ILE A 52 -4.30 -2.41 10.26
N ALA A 53 -3.50 -1.91 9.31
CA ALA A 53 -2.28 -1.15 9.61
C ALA A 53 -2.53 0.29 10.12
N GLY A 54 -3.79 0.72 10.23
CA GLY A 54 -4.15 2.08 10.64
C GLY A 54 -3.79 3.13 9.57
N LEU A 55 -3.85 2.74 8.30
CA LEU A 55 -3.65 3.60 7.14
C LEU A 55 -4.97 3.74 6.37
N ASN A 56 -5.33 4.97 6.00
CA ASN A 56 -6.41 5.24 5.07
C ASN A 56 -5.91 5.04 3.63
N VAL A 57 -6.34 3.94 3.01
CA VAL A 57 -5.94 3.58 1.64
C VAL A 57 -6.73 4.41 0.64
N LEU A 58 -6.17 5.55 0.23
CA LEU A 58 -6.82 6.49 -0.69
C LEU A 58 -7.01 5.91 -2.08
N ARG A 59 -6.04 5.12 -2.53
CA ARG A 59 -6.09 4.45 -3.83
C ARG A 59 -5.26 3.19 -3.80
N VAL A 60 -5.82 2.11 -4.34
CA VAL A 60 -5.03 0.96 -4.76
C VAL A 60 -4.75 1.14 -6.23
N ILE A 61 -3.50 1.45 -6.54
CA ILE A 61 -3.04 1.57 -7.93
C ILE A 61 -2.53 0.20 -8.35
N ASN A 62 -2.79 -0.20 -9.60
CA ASN A 62 -1.98 -1.27 -10.15
C ASN A 62 -0.53 -0.81 -10.08
N GLU A 63 0.43 -1.64 -9.66
CA GLU A 63 1.84 -1.53 -10.05
C GLU A 63 1.81 -1.40 -11.56
N PRO A 64 2.05 -0.20 -12.08
CA PRO A 64 2.05 -0.05 -13.50
C PRO A 64 3.50 -0.45 -13.94
N THR A 65 3.88 -0.62 -15.18
CA THR A 65 3.59 0.33 -16.26
C THR A 65 3.74 1.77 -15.72
N ALA A 66 4.63 1.97 -14.71
CA ALA A 66 4.28 2.68 -13.47
C ALA A 66 4.14 4.16 -13.47
N LEU A 67 5.10 4.76 -14.16
CA LEU A 67 5.73 6.03 -13.84
C LEU A 67 7.21 5.96 -14.26
N ALA A 68 7.74 4.79 -14.65
CA ALA A 68 9.05 4.71 -15.30
C ALA A 68 9.04 5.21 -16.77
N TYR A 69 7.88 5.30 -17.44
CA TYR A 69 7.81 5.82 -18.82
C TYR A 69 7.32 7.27 -18.93
N GLY A 70 6.85 7.88 -17.83
CA GLY A 70 6.29 9.24 -17.83
C GLY A 70 7.24 10.33 -17.36
N MET A 71 8.38 9.96 -16.77
CA MET A 71 9.40 10.90 -16.29
C MET A 71 10.59 11.03 -17.27
N GLU A 72 10.43 10.56 -18.51
CA GLU A 72 11.41 10.74 -19.57
C GLU A 72 10.71 11.07 -20.90
N LYS A 73 10.29 12.33 -21.05
CA LYS A 73 10.36 13.09 -22.31
C LYS A 73 9.87 14.53 -22.12
N THR A 74 10.85 15.44 -22.14
CA THR A 74 10.80 16.89 -22.48
C THR A 74 9.94 17.80 -21.61
#